data_AF-A0A6A7ZG73-F1
#
_entry.id   AF-A0A6A7ZG73-F1
#
_cell.length_a   1.000
_cell.length_b   1.000
_cell.length_c   1.000
_cell.angle_alpha   90.00
_cell.angle_beta   90.00
_cell.angle_gamma   90.00
#
_symmetry.space_group_name_H-M   'P 1'
#
loop_
_entity.id
_entity.type
_entity.pdbx_description
1 polymer ?
#
loop_
_entity_poly.entity_id
_entity_poly.type
_entity_poly.pdbx_seq_one_letter_code
_entity_poly.pdbx_strand_id
1 'polypeptide(L)'
;MGTSSSLLSGYFMQPQRRSYSKSFKVQVIQECAQPGASIASVALSHSLNANLVHKWIRVQMQKNTELQPAFIPLPMQLAGANSQAASSNICVEIQHPRGTVKVNWPTDSAAACATFLRDLLR
;
A
#
# COMPACT_ATOMS: atom_id res chain seq x y z
N MET A 1 62.44 28.15 -32.11
CA MET A 1 61.62 28.30 -30.88
C MET A 1 60.44 27.37 -30.99
N GLY A 2 60.46 26.24 -30.28
CA GLY A 2 59.38 25.26 -30.27
C GLY A 2 58.99 24.97 -28.83
N THR A 3 57.96 25.66 -28.33
CA THR A 3 57.39 25.43 -27.01
C THR A 3 56.45 24.24 -27.11
N SER A 4 56.98 23.03 -26.92
CA SER A 4 56.13 21.85 -26.75
C SER A 4 55.55 21.86 -25.33
N SER A 5 54.36 22.45 -25.19
CA SER A 5 53.58 22.40 -23.96
C SER A 5 53.01 21.01 -23.79
N SER A 6 53.68 20.19 -22.99
CA SER A 6 53.18 18.89 -22.56
C SER A 6 52.07 19.14 -21.53
N LEU A 7 50.81 19.10 -21.97
CA LEU A 7 49.67 19.15 -21.07
C LEU A 7 49.62 17.85 -20.29
N LEU A 8 49.77 18.00 -18.97
CA LEU A 8 49.55 17.04 -17.91
C LEU A 8 48.38 16.12 -18.26
N SER A 9 48.70 14.89 -18.64
CA SER A 9 47.77 13.77 -18.63
C SER A 9 47.41 13.48 -17.17
N GLY A 10 46.42 14.22 -16.68
CA GLY A 10 45.80 13.99 -15.38
C GLY A 10 45.14 12.63 -15.41
N TYR A 11 45.83 11.61 -14.89
CA TYR A 11 45.23 10.33 -14.59
C TYR A 11 44.11 10.56 -13.58
N PHE A 12 42.87 10.59 -14.05
CA PHE A 12 41.68 10.52 -13.21
C PHE A 12 41.68 9.15 -12.52
N MET A 13 42.34 9.06 -11.37
CA MET A 13 42.21 7.92 -10.46
C MET A 13 40.77 7.91 -9.94
N GLN A 14 39.90 7.15 -10.61
CA GLN A 14 38.53 6.96 -10.18
C GLN A 14 38.56 6.46 -8.74
N PRO A 15 37.86 7.12 -7.79
CA PRO A 15 37.85 6.67 -6.40
C PRO A 15 37.37 5.22 -6.34
N GLN A 16 38.23 4.33 -5.85
CA GLN A 16 37.93 2.91 -5.71
C GLN A 16 36.79 2.77 -4.71
N ARG A 17 35.56 2.57 -5.22
CA ARG A 17 34.36 2.48 -4.40
C ARG A 17 34.45 1.21 -3.55
N ARG A 18 34.32 1.34 -2.23
CA ARG A 18 34.21 0.18 -1.34
C ARG A 18 33.01 -0.68 -1.79
N SER A 19 33.29 -1.93 -2.13
CA SER A 19 32.26 -2.92 -2.41
C SER A 19 31.95 -3.68 -1.12
N TYR A 20 30.66 -3.88 -0.84
CA TYR A 20 30.18 -4.64 0.30
C TYR A 20 29.52 -5.93 -0.21
N SER A 21 29.78 -7.04 0.50
CA SER A 21 29.21 -8.34 0.18
C SER A 21 27.67 -8.31 0.29
N LYS A 22 27.00 -9.20 -0.45
CA LYS A 22 25.53 -9.29 -0.42
C LYS A 22 25.01 -9.67 0.97
N SER A 23 25.69 -10.60 1.64
CA SER A 23 25.33 -11.05 3.00
C SER A 23 25.39 -9.90 4.00
N PHE A 24 26.44 -9.08 3.97
CA PHE A 24 26.58 -7.93 4.86
C PHE A 24 25.48 -6.89 4.64
N LYS A 25 25.14 -6.57 3.39
CA LYS A 25 24.02 -5.66 3.09
C LYS A 25 22.70 -6.17 3.65
N VAL A 26 22.42 -7.47 3.50
CA VAL A 26 21.19 -8.08 4.02
C VAL A 26 21.13 -8.01 5.53
N GLN A 27 22.24 -8.28 6.22
CA GLN A 27 22.32 -8.17 7.68
C GLN A 27 21.99 -6.75 8.15
N VAL A 28 22.63 -5.73 7.58
CA VAL A 28 22.40 -4.33 7.96
C VAL A 28 20.95 -3.90 7.69
N ILE A 29 20.36 -4.32 6.56
CA ILE A 29 18.95 -4.04 6.24
C ILE A 29 18.02 -4.70 7.26
N GLN A 30 18.31 -5.94 7.66
CA GLN A 30 17.49 -6.69 8.60
C GLN A 30 17.53 -6.07 10.01
N GLU A 31 18.70 -5.59 10.45
CA GLU A 31 18.84 -4.85 11.70
C GLU A 31 18.03 -3.54 11.67
N CYS A 32 18.03 -2.83 10.54
CA CYS A 32 17.19 -1.64 10.34
C CYS A 32 15.68 -1.93 10.30
N ALA A 33 15.26 -3.17 10.02
CA ALA A 33 13.84 -3.54 9.95
C ALA A 33 13.23 -3.85 11.34
N GLN A 34 14.05 -3.89 12.39
CA GLN A 34 13.57 -4.16 13.75
C GLN A 34 12.72 -2.99 14.29
N PRO A 35 11.64 -3.27 15.04
CA PRO A 35 10.79 -2.23 15.61
C PRO A 35 11.60 -1.37 16.59
N GLY A 36 11.63 -0.06 16.35
CA GLY A 36 12.39 0.91 17.16
C GLY A 36 13.85 1.10 16.75
N ALA A 37 14.36 0.38 15.74
CA ALA A 37 15.70 0.61 15.21
C ALA A 37 15.74 1.88 14.36
N SER A 38 16.68 2.77 14.66
CA SER A 38 16.98 3.94 13.81
C SER A 38 18.04 3.57 12.79
N ILE A 39 17.75 3.82 11.51
CA ILE A 39 18.68 3.53 10.40
C ILE A 39 20.02 4.27 10.59
N ALA A 40 19.99 5.48 11.14
CA ALA A 40 21.21 6.22 11.45
C ALA A 40 22.02 5.56 12.56
N SER A 41 21.35 5.04 13.60
CA SER A 41 22.01 4.33 14.71
C SER A 41 22.68 3.03 14.23
N VAL A 42 21.99 2.24 13.40
CA VAL A 42 22.54 1.03 12.79
C VAL A 42 23.69 1.37 11.83
N ALA A 43 23.57 2.45 11.05
CA ALA A 43 24.68 2.88 10.19
C ALA A 43 25.92 3.25 11.02
N LEU A 44 25.75 3.96 12.14
CA LEU A 44 26.85 4.32 13.04
C LEU A 44 27.51 3.09 13.69
N SER A 45 26.74 2.09 14.14
CA SER A 45 27.31 0.87 14.72
C SER A 45 28.18 0.10 13.73
N HIS A 46 27.81 0.12 12.44
CA HIS A 46 28.58 -0.51 11.36
C HIS A 46 29.61 0.43 10.71
N SER A 47 29.79 1.65 11.22
CA SER A 47 30.67 2.69 10.63
C SER A 47 30.36 2.97 9.14
N LEU A 48 29.07 2.93 8.79
CA LEU A 48 28.54 3.17 7.45
C LEU A 48 27.89 4.54 7.35
N ASN A 49 27.80 5.05 6.12
CA ASN A 49 27.00 6.23 5.82
C ASN A 49 25.51 5.85 5.76
N ALA A 50 24.64 6.55 6.50
CA ALA A 50 23.20 6.30 6.50
C ALA A 50 22.57 6.37 5.08
N ASN A 51 23.09 7.24 4.20
CA ASN A 51 22.64 7.33 2.81
C ASN A 51 22.91 6.05 2.01
N LEU A 52 24.01 5.35 2.33
CA LEU A 52 24.34 4.07 1.70
C LEU A 52 23.34 3.00 2.13
N VAL A 53 22.98 2.96 3.41
CA VAL A 53 21.99 2.04 3.97
C VAL A 53 20.60 2.32 3.36
N HIS A 54 20.19 3.59 3.26
CA HIS A 54 18.95 3.98 2.58
C HIS A 54 18.91 3.49 1.12
N LYS A 55 20.03 3.63 0.40
CA LYS A 55 20.12 3.15 -0.98
C LYS A 55 19.95 1.63 -1.05
N TRP A 56 20.54 0.88 -0.12
CA TRP A 56 20.38 -0.58 -0.08
C TRP A 56 18.96 -1.01 0.24
N ILE A 57 18.32 -0.38 1.24
CA ILE A 57 16.90 -0.63 1.58
C ILE A 57 16.01 -0.39 0.35
N ARG A 58 16.20 0.74 -0.35
CA ARG A 58 15.42 1.07 -1.56
C ARG A 58 15.56 0.01 -2.65
N VAL A 59 16.78 -0.41 -2.96
CA VAL A 59 17.04 -1.44 -3.99
C VAL A 59 16.42 -2.79 -3.59
N GLN A 60 16.49 -3.14 -2.30
CA GLN A 60 15.88 -4.36 -1.77
C GLN A 60 14.35 -4.32 -1.89
N MET A 61 13.72 -3.19 -1.56
CA MET A 61 12.27 -3.01 -1.68
C MET A 61 11.81 -3.10 -3.13
N GLN A 62 12.51 -2.46 -4.08
CA GLN A 62 12.18 -2.54 -5.50
C GLN A 62 12.23 -3.97 -6.03
N LYS A 63 13.26 -4.73 -5.64
CA LYS A 63 13.38 -6.15 -6.00
C LYS A 63 12.23 -6.99 -5.42
N ASN A 64 11.74 -6.64 -4.23
CA ASN A 64 10.58 -7.32 -3.64
C ASN A 64 9.28 -6.89 -4.31
N THR A 65 9.15 -5.62 -4.73
CA THR A 65 7.98 -5.13 -5.49
C THR A 65 7.83 -5.82 -6.84
N GLU A 66 8.93 -6.16 -7.54
CA GLU A 66 8.86 -6.98 -8.77
C GLU A 66 8.33 -8.41 -8.53
N LEU A 67 8.42 -8.91 -7.30
CA LEU A 67 7.93 -10.24 -6.91
C LEU A 67 6.53 -10.22 -6.30
N GLN A 68 6.00 -9.05 -5.98
CA GLN A 68 4.61 -8.92 -5.53
C GLN A 68 3.73 -8.69 -6.75
N PRO A 69 2.68 -9.51 -6.97
CA PRO A 69 1.70 -9.18 -7.97
C PRO A 69 1.13 -7.79 -7.63
N ALA A 70 1.21 -6.86 -8.58
CA ALA A 70 0.62 -5.51 -8.47
C ALA A 70 -0.91 -5.53 -8.29
N PHE A 71 -1.50 -6.72 -8.26
CA PHE A 71 -2.90 -6.99 -8.05
C PHE A 71 -3.10 -7.46 -6.61
N ILE A 72 -3.57 -6.56 -5.76
CA ILE A 72 -4.18 -6.92 -4.49
C ILE A 72 -5.64 -7.27 -4.83
N PRO A 73 -6.04 -8.55 -4.80
CA PRO A 73 -7.42 -8.91 -5.05
C PRO A 73 -8.25 -8.37 -3.88
N LEU A 74 -8.98 -7.29 -4.11
CA LEU A 74 -10.07 -6.94 -3.22
C LEU A 74 -11.13 -8.03 -3.39
N PRO A 75 -11.62 -8.65 -2.30
CA PRO A 75 -12.72 -9.60 -2.40
C PRO A 75 -13.96 -8.86 -2.91
N MET A 76 -14.17 -8.89 -4.23
CA MET A 76 -15.48 -8.64 -4.79
C MET A 76 -16.36 -9.79 -4.35
N GLN A 77 -17.41 -9.49 -3.58
CA GLN A 77 -18.48 -10.43 -3.30
C GLN A 77 -19.06 -10.84 -4.64
N LEU A 78 -18.59 -11.98 -5.14
CA LEU A 78 -19.20 -12.68 -6.25
C LEU A 78 -20.51 -13.22 -5.67
N ALA A 79 -21.55 -12.39 -5.74
CA ALA A 79 -22.91 -12.83 -5.49
C ALA A 79 -23.12 -14.03 -6.42
N GLY A 80 -23.14 -15.21 -5.82
CA GLY A 80 -23.23 -16.47 -6.51
C GLY A 80 -24.40 -16.45 -7.47
N ALA A 81 -24.26 -17.20 -8.55
CA ALA A 81 -25.29 -17.51 -9.52
C ALA A 81 -26.62 -17.85 -8.83
N ASN A 82 -27.43 -16.82 -8.59
CA ASN A 82 -28.85 -16.90 -8.34
C ASN A 82 -29.45 -15.79 -9.18
N SER A 83 -30.00 -16.21 -10.30
CA SER A 83 -30.88 -15.46 -11.17
C SER A 83 -32.12 -15.01 -10.38
N GLN A 84 -31.96 -14.02 -9.52
CA GLN A 84 -33.07 -13.21 -9.04
C GLN A 84 -32.81 -11.83 -9.61
N ALA A 85 -33.62 -11.50 -10.62
CA ALA A 85 -33.78 -10.15 -11.13
C ALA A 85 -33.60 -9.15 -10.00
N ALA A 86 -32.82 -8.09 -10.26
CA ALA A 86 -32.64 -6.97 -9.37
C ALA A 86 -34.01 -6.42 -8.93
N SER A 87 -34.59 -7.02 -7.91
CA SER A 87 -35.73 -6.49 -7.21
C SER A 87 -35.12 -5.41 -6.33
N SER A 88 -35.12 -4.19 -6.85
CA SER A 88 -34.96 -3.03 -6.01
C SER A 88 -35.94 -3.21 -4.85
N ASN A 89 -35.44 -3.26 -3.62
CA ASN A 89 -36.27 -3.37 -2.45
C ASN A 89 -36.32 -1.99 -1.78
N ILE A 90 -37.52 -1.52 -1.48
CA ILE A 90 -37.76 -0.31 -0.70
C ILE A 90 -37.56 -0.70 0.77
N CYS A 91 -36.57 -0.11 1.43
CA CYS A 91 -36.32 -0.31 2.85
C CYS A 91 -36.79 0.93 3.62
N VAL A 92 -37.73 0.74 4.53
CA VAL A 92 -38.21 1.79 5.44
C VAL A 92 -37.74 1.45 6.84
N GLU A 93 -36.97 2.36 7.44
CA GLU A 93 -36.51 2.25 8.82
C GLU A 93 -37.28 3.24 9.69
N ILE A 94 -38.03 2.72 10.65
CA ILE A 94 -38.85 3.51 11.55
C ILE A 94 -38.23 3.42 12.93
N GLN A 95 -37.75 4.56 13.43
CA GLN A 95 -37.19 4.66 14.76
C GLN A 95 -38.34 4.79 15.78
N HIS A 96 -38.53 3.77 16.62
CA HIS A 96 -39.53 3.79 17.69
C HIS A 96 -38.85 3.88 19.08
N PRO A 97 -39.50 4.43 20.12
CA PRO A 97 -38.89 4.58 21.46
C PRO A 97 -38.52 3.24 22.13
N ARG A 98 -39.06 2.12 21.64
CA ARG A 98 -38.82 0.76 22.15
C ARG A 98 -37.99 -0.12 21.22
N GLY A 99 -37.49 0.43 20.11
CA GLY A 99 -36.68 -0.30 19.13
C GLY A 99 -36.87 0.21 17.71
N THR A 100 -35.94 -0.14 16.83
CA THR A 100 -35.99 0.22 15.40
C THR A 100 -36.68 -0.88 14.61
N VAL A 101 -37.74 -0.51 13.89
CA VAL A 101 -38.46 -1.45 13.00
C VAL A 101 -37.99 -1.24 11.57
N LYS A 102 -37.47 -2.29 10.95
CA LYS A 102 -37.06 -2.30 9.54
C LYS A 102 -38.08 -3.07 8.73
N VAL A 103 -38.65 -2.42 7.72
CA VAL A 103 -39.60 -3.03 6.78
C VAL A 103 -38.96 -3.04 5.40
N ASN A 104 -38.89 -4.23 4.79
CA ASN A 104 -38.47 -4.40 3.40
C ASN A 104 -39.69 -4.69 2.53
N TRP A 105 -39.76 -4.05 1.37
CA TRP A 105 -40.80 -4.28 0.38
C TRP A 105 -40.20 -4.38 -1.02
N PRO A 106 -40.60 -5.35 -1.87
CA PRO A 106 -40.23 -5.33 -3.28
C PRO A 106 -40.81 -4.11 -4.00
N THR A 107 -40.06 -3.54 -4.97
CA THR A 107 -40.51 -2.36 -5.74
C THR A 107 -41.84 -2.59 -6.47
N ASP A 108 -42.15 -3.82 -6.87
CA ASP A 108 -43.46 -4.19 -7.45
C ASP A 108 -44.65 -3.87 -6.54
N SER A 109 -44.40 -3.72 -5.24
CA SER A 109 -45.41 -3.41 -4.22
C SER A 109 -45.26 -2.01 -3.61
N ALA A 110 -44.65 -1.07 -4.34
CA ALA A 110 -44.48 0.32 -3.89
C ALA A 110 -45.79 1.00 -3.46
N ALA A 111 -46.93 0.67 -4.08
CA ALA A 111 -48.24 1.18 -3.70
C ALA A 111 -48.67 0.71 -2.29
N ALA A 112 -48.32 -0.51 -1.89
CA ALA A 112 -48.56 -1.02 -0.54
C ALA A 112 -47.68 -0.28 0.48
N CYS A 113 -46.40 -0.04 0.15
CA CYS A 113 -45.50 0.77 0.97
C CYS A 113 -46.04 2.20 1.20
N ALA A 114 -46.55 2.87 0.17
CA ALA A 114 -47.14 4.20 0.29
C ALA A 114 -48.42 4.22 1.15
N THR A 115 -49.17 3.13 1.17
CA THR A 115 -50.37 3.00 2.01
C THR A 115 -49.99 2.78 3.47
N PHE A 116 -49.01 1.91 3.74
CA PHE A 116 -48.46 1.70 5.07
C PHE A 116 -47.87 2.99 5.67
N LEU A 117 -47.08 3.75 4.90
CA LEU A 117 -46.52 5.02 5.36
C LEU A 117 -47.60 6.06 5.68
N ARG A 118 -48.72 6.09 4.93
CA ARG A 118 -49.84 6.99 5.21
C ARG A 118 -50.58 6.62 6.50
N ASP A 119 -50.72 5.34 6.79
CA ASP A 119 -51.38 4.87 8.01
C ASP A 119 -50.52 5.11 9.25
N LEU A 120 -49.18 5.00 9.12
CA LEU A 120 -48.23 5.31 10.18
C LEU A 120 -48.14 6.80 10.54
N LEU A 121 -48.41 7.69 9.58
CA LEU A 121 -48.32 9.15 9.76
C LEU A 121 -49.67 9.79 10.18
N ARG A 122 -50.71 8.98 10.40
CA ARG A 122 -52.04 9.44 10.82
C ARG A 122 -52.20 9.35 12.33
#